data_AF-A0A2H5WKA1-F1
#
_entry.id   AF-A0A2H5WKA1-F1
#
_cell.length_a   1.000
_cell.length_b   1.000
_cell.length_c   1.000
_cell.angle_alpha   90.00
_cell.angle_beta   90.00
_cell.angle_gamma   90.00
#
_symmetry.space_group_name_H-M   'P 1'
#
loop_
_entity.id
_entity.type
_entity.pdbx_description
1 polymer ?
#
loop_
_entity_poly.entity_id
_entity_poly.type
_entity_poly.pdbx_seq_one_letter_code
_entity_poly.pdbx_strand_id
1 'polypeptide(L)'
;MHGVSRFQRGSVYVIALLTLVVLGTLASVLGWSALVQAQRAQQRETRLRLESLCQSGITYASWARRVQKRPLPFTETLNLSEGRVVVRAQPANRYGRNAFQVISTATYKDQTLTRTRILDGNSQPRTTTEFALYVDKGITVGAGQDITVKGDAHSNHLIKVMSGGRLYVDGSLTSRLNMLGSPTATLYREEFSGAVPFDIPDISLLRLRATQLITGDLNLPFGLSLPDGAIYYVAGNLSIEGTLRGRATVVVEGNLTFTDETKYADEDSLFIFIVNGDIVLPDDERIVGVLVSQNGSVIADDESEVYGGIILLNGSLIVSDEFTVEHDPRINADLFRDIVGGALLTPVPTP
;
A
#
# COMPACT_ATOMS: atom_id res chain seq x y z
N MET A 1 2.08 -41.36 -81.87
CA MET A 1 3.35 -40.75 -81.42
C MET A 1 3.03 -39.69 -80.37
N HIS A 2 3.45 -39.89 -79.12
CA HIS A 2 4.03 -38.89 -78.21
C HIS A 2 4.55 -39.69 -77.01
N GLY A 3 5.81 -40.11 -77.10
CA GLY A 3 6.49 -40.84 -76.04
C GLY A 3 6.70 -39.92 -74.85
N VAL A 4 6.08 -40.23 -73.72
CA VAL A 4 6.38 -39.64 -72.43
C VAL A 4 7.86 -39.91 -72.13
N SER A 5 8.66 -38.86 -72.12
CA SER A 5 10.11 -38.94 -71.99
C SER A 5 10.51 -39.44 -70.61
N ARG A 6 11.59 -40.24 -70.52
CA ARG A 6 12.18 -40.71 -69.26
C ARG A 6 12.51 -39.57 -68.27
N PHE A 7 12.63 -38.33 -68.76
CA PHE A 7 12.81 -37.11 -67.97
C PHE A 7 11.59 -36.72 -67.13
N GLN A 8 10.36 -36.96 -67.60
CA GLN A 8 9.14 -36.60 -66.86
C GLN A 8 8.91 -37.48 -65.62
N ARG A 9 9.31 -38.76 -65.67
CA ARG A 9 9.20 -39.66 -64.50
C ARG A 9 10.20 -39.30 -63.40
N GLY A 10 11.45 -38.98 -63.76
CA GLY A 10 12.47 -38.54 -62.79
C GLY A 10 12.10 -37.25 -62.06
N SER A 11 11.51 -36.27 -62.77
CA SER A 11 10.99 -35.03 -62.19
C SER A 11 9.89 -35.28 -61.15
N VAL A 12 8.91 -36.14 -61.46
CA VAL A 12 7.80 -36.46 -60.54
C VAL A 12 8.30 -37.16 -59.27
N TYR A 13 9.27 -38.07 -59.37
CA TYR A 13 9.86 -38.71 -58.18
C TYR A 13 10.65 -37.74 -57.30
N VAL A 14 11.37 -36.79 -57.90
CA VAL A 14 12.11 -35.76 -57.14
C VAL A 14 11.15 -34.79 -56.45
N ILE A 15 10.06 -34.39 -57.10
CA ILE A 15 9.01 -33.55 -56.50
C ILE A 15 8.30 -34.30 -55.37
N ALA A 16 8.00 -35.59 -55.55
CA ALA A 16 7.41 -36.44 -54.50
C ALA A 16 8.34 -36.60 -53.30
N LEU A 17 9.65 -36.77 -53.51
CA LEU A 17 10.64 -36.83 -52.43
C LEU A 17 10.78 -35.49 -51.70
N LEU A 18 10.84 -34.38 -52.42
CA LEU A 18 10.90 -33.04 -51.83
C LEU A 18 9.66 -32.71 -51.01
N THR A 19 8.47 -33.05 -51.52
CA THR A 19 7.22 -32.85 -50.76
C THR A 19 7.17 -33.72 -49.51
N LEU A 20 7.64 -34.97 -49.55
CA LEU A 20 7.73 -35.82 -48.36
C LEU A 20 8.72 -35.29 -47.31
N VAL A 21 9.87 -34.76 -47.76
CA VAL A 21 10.86 -34.14 -46.86
C VAL A 21 10.29 -32.87 -46.23
N VAL A 22 9.62 -32.02 -47.00
CA VAL A 22 8.99 -30.79 -46.49
C VAL A 22 7.85 -31.10 -45.51
N LEU A 23 7.02 -32.11 -45.80
CA LEU A 23 5.96 -32.55 -44.88
C LEU A 23 6.54 -33.17 -43.60
N GLY A 24 7.62 -33.95 -43.69
CA GLY A 24 8.31 -34.54 -42.55
C GLY A 24 8.96 -33.49 -41.63
N THR A 25 9.58 -32.45 -42.20
CA THR A 25 10.15 -31.35 -41.42
C THR A 25 9.08 -30.49 -40.77
N LEU A 26 7.99 -30.17 -41.49
CA LEU A 26 6.85 -29.44 -40.93
C LEU A 26 6.19 -30.20 -39.77
N ALA A 27 5.95 -31.51 -39.91
CA ALA A 27 5.39 -32.33 -38.84
C ALA A 27 6.31 -32.36 -37.60
N SER A 28 7.63 -32.42 -37.81
CA SER A 28 8.62 -32.42 -36.73
C SER A 28 8.65 -31.09 -35.98
N VAL A 29 8.60 -29.96 -36.70
CA VAL A 29 8.56 -28.60 -36.13
C VAL A 29 7.25 -28.36 -35.37
N LEU A 30 6.12 -28.84 -35.88
CA LEU A 30 4.84 -28.77 -35.19
C LEU A 30 4.82 -29.64 -33.93
N GLY A 31 5.38 -30.85 -33.98
CA GLY A 31 5.51 -31.73 -32.81
C GLY A 31 6.41 -31.12 -31.73
N TRP A 32 7.54 -30.52 -32.11
CA TRP A 32 8.43 -29.82 -31.19
C TRP A 32 7.78 -28.58 -30.57
N SER A 33 7.09 -27.77 -31.37
CA SER A 33 6.41 -26.57 -30.85
C SER A 33 5.28 -26.92 -29.88
N ALA A 34 4.49 -27.96 -30.17
CA ALA A 34 3.46 -28.47 -29.26
C ALA A 34 4.05 -29.01 -27.95
N LEU A 35 5.15 -29.77 -28.01
CA LEU A 35 5.83 -30.29 -26.83
C LEU A 35 6.42 -29.17 -25.96
N VAL A 36 7.05 -28.16 -26.58
CA VAL A 36 7.57 -26.98 -25.88
C VAL A 36 6.43 -26.17 -25.24
N GLN A 37 5.30 -26.00 -25.94
CA GLN A 37 4.13 -25.32 -25.38
C GLN A 37 3.53 -26.08 -24.21
N ALA A 38 3.39 -27.41 -24.31
CA ALA A 38 2.90 -28.26 -23.23
C ALA A 38 3.82 -28.23 -22.01
N GLN A 39 5.14 -28.30 -22.20
CA GLN A 39 6.13 -28.17 -21.13
C GLN A 39 6.06 -26.78 -20.46
N ARG A 40 5.94 -25.71 -21.24
CA ARG A 40 5.78 -24.34 -20.71
C ARG A 40 4.49 -24.18 -19.92
N ALA A 41 3.38 -24.74 -20.42
CA ALA A 41 2.09 -24.72 -19.72
C ALA A 41 2.16 -25.49 -18.40
N GLN A 42 2.75 -26.69 -18.41
CA GLN A 42 2.94 -27.51 -17.21
C GLN A 42 3.87 -26.83 -16.19
N GLN A 43 4.96 -26.21 -16.64
CA GLN A 43 5.85 -25.43 -15.76
C GLN A 43 5.14 -24.22 -15.15
N ARG A 44 4.35 -23.50 -15.95
CA ARG A 44 3.57 -22.36 -15.48
C ARG A 44 2.52 -22.78 -14.45
N GLU A 45 1.79 -23.86 -14.71
CA GLU A 45 0.83 -24.44 -13.78
C GLU A 45 1.52 -24.84 -12.46
N THR A 46 2.61 -25.61 -12.55
CA THR A 46 3.38 -26.08 -11.38
C THR A 46 3.86 -24.90 -10.54
N ARG A 47 4.36 -23.84 -11.19
CA ARG A 47 4.79 -22.62 -10.51
C ARG A 47 3.63 -21.90 -9.82
N LEU A 48 2.51 -21.68 -10.50
CA LEU A 48 1.33 -21.03 -9.91
C LEU A 48 0.81 -21.82 -8.70
N ARG A 49 0.80 -23.17 -8.79
CA ARG A 49 0.41 -24.05 -7.68
C ARG A 49 1.37 -23.93 -6.50
N LEU A 50 2.67 -23.98 -6.73
CA LEU A 50 3.68 -23.78 -5.69
C LEU A 50 3.55 -22.40 -5.02
N GLU A 51 3.30 -21.34 -5.79
CA GLU A 51 3.09 -19.99 -5.25
C GLU A 51 1.83 -19.90 -4.39
N SER A 52 0.72 -20.51 -4.83
CA SER A 52 -0.53 -20.60 -4.07
C SER A 52 -0.37 -21.40 -2.76
N LEU A 53 0.34 -22.53 -2.81
CA LEU A 53 0.65 -23.34 -1.63
C LEU A 53 1.53 -22.57 -0.63
N CYS A 54 2.58 -21.90 -1.10
CA CYS A 54 3.41 -21.03 -0.25
C CYS A 54 2.58 -19.95 0.44
N GLN A 55 1.68 -19.30 -0.31
CA GLN A 55 0.77 -18.28 0.23
C GLN A 55 -0.15 -18.86 1.30
N SER A 56 -0.71 -20.05 1.07
CA SER A 56 -1.55 -20.75 2.05
C SER A 56 -0.79 -21.00 3.37
N GLY A 57 0.49 -21.39 3.29
CA GLY A 57 1.33 -21.54 4.46
C GLY A 57 1.57 -20.23 5.23
N ILE A 58 1.79 -19.13 4.52
CA ILE A 58 1.93 -17.80 5.12
C ILE A 58 0.62 -17.40 5.83
N THR A 59 -0.52 -17.58 5.17
CA THR A 59 -1.85 -17.31 5.74
C THR A 59 -2.11 -18.14 7.00
N TYR A 60 -1.77 -19.44 6.97
CA TYR A 60 -1.91 -20.30 8.14
C TYR A 60 -1.05 -19.81 9.32
N ALA A 61 0.22 -19.49 9.11
CA ALA A 61 1.07 -18.99 10.19
C ALA A 61 0.57 -17.65 10.75
N SER A 62 0.06 -16.77 9.88
CA SER A 62 -0.61 -15.54 10.29
C SER A 62 -1.78 -15.82 11.21
N TRP A 63 -2.70 -16.68 10.80
CA TRP A 63 -3.86 -17.08 11.59
C TRP A 63 -3.47 -17.75 12.92
N ALA A 64 -2.53 -18.70 12.89
CA ALA A 64 -2.06 -19.42 14.08
C ALA A 64 -1.46 -18.44 15.10
N ARG A 65 -0.71 -17.42 14.63
CA ARG A 65 -0.16 -16.39 15.52
C ARG A 65 -1.22 -15.41 16.02
N ARG A 66 -1.99 -14.80 15.11
CA ARG A 66 -2.91 -13.69 15.42
C ARG A 66 -4.16 -14.14 16.17
N VAL A 67 -4.76 -15.25 15.73
CA VAL A 67 -6.04 -15.77 16.21
C VAL A 67 -5.84 -16.82 17.29
N GLN A 68 -5.07 -17.89 17.01
CA GLN A 68 -4.85 -18.95 17.99
C GLN A 68 -3.84 -18.60 19.08
N LYS A 69 -3.18 -17.44 18.99
CA LYS A 69 -2.14 -16.99 19.92
C LYS A 69 -0.99 -17.98 20.07
N ARG A 70 -0.71 -18.76 19.02
CA ARG A 70 0.37 -19.75 19.06
C ARG A 70 1.70 -19.05 19.38
N PRO A 71 2.48 -19.57 20.35
CA PRO A 71 3.76 -18.99 20.71
C PRO A 71 4.78 -19.22 19.59
N LEU A 72 5.70 -18.26 19.44
CA LEU A 72 6.81 -18.36 18.52
C LEU A 72 8.06 -18.91 19.27
N PRO A 73 8.94 -19.67 18.60
CA PRO A 73 8.81 -20.17 17.24
C PRO A 73 7.86 -21.37 17.14
N PHE A 74 7.29 -21.59 15.96
CA PHE A 74 6.57 -22.83 15.65
C PHE A 74 6.85 -23.32 14.24
N THR A 75 6.73 -24.62 14.04
CA THR A 75 6.79 -25.26 12.72
C THR A 75 5.56 -26.13 12.54
N GLU A 76 4.92 -26.05 11.39
CA GLU A 76 3.76 -26.88 11.05
C GLU A 76 3.93 -27.47 9.64
N THR A 77 3.41 -28.68 9.44
CA THR A 77 3.26 -29.26 8.10
C THR A 77 1.78 -29.30 7.74
N LEU A 78 1.40 -28.63 6.67
CA LEU A 78 0.07 -28.68 6.09
C LEU A 78 0.09 -29.61 4.88
N ASN A 79 -0.70 -30.67 4.93
CA ASN A 79 -0.96 -31.52 3.77
C ASN A 79 -2.25 -31.02 3.12
N LEU A 80 -2.11 -30.29 2.01
CA LEU A 80 -3.23 -29.79 1.21
C LEU A 80 -3.50 -30.80 0.08
N SER A 81 -4.71 -30.84 -0.44
CA SER A 81 -5.17 -31.85 -1.42
C SER A 81 -4.26 -32.00 -2.64
N GLU A 82 -3.52 -30.95 -2.99
CA GLU A 82 -2.66 -30.89 -4.17
C GLU A 82 -1.16 -30.84 -3.82
N GLY A 83 -0.74 -30.80 -2.56
CA GLY A 83 0.67 -30.68 -2.22
C GLY A 83 0.95 -30.50 -0.72
N ARG A 84 2.24 -30.44 -0.37
CA ARG A 84 2.68 -30.31 1.03
C ARG A 84 3.29 -28.93 1.27
N VAL A 85 2.97 -28.30 2.38
CA VAL A 85 3.59 -27.04 2.82
C VAL A 85 4.19 -27.22 4.20
N VAL A 86 5.46 -26.87 4.36
CA VAL A 86 6.11 -26.77 5.66
C VAL A 86 6.27 -25.30 5.97
N VAL A 87 5.72 -24.87 7.10
CA VAL A 87 5.76 -23.47 7.54
C VAL A 87 6.54 -23.39 8.83
N ARG A 88 7.52 -22.49 8.87
CA ARG A 88 8.27 -22.14 10.08
C ARG A 88 8.07 -20.67 10.39
N ALA A 89 7.55 -20.37 11.56
CA ALA A 89 7.38 -19.04 12.07
C ALA A 89 8.34 -18.81 13.25
N GLN A 90 9.06 -17.68 13.26
CA GLN A 90 10.02 -17.35 14.32
C GLN A 90 9.98 -15.85 14.65
N PRO A 91 10.32 -15.45 15.88
CA PRO A 91 10.35 -14.03 16.24
C PRO A 91 11.31 -13.27 15.33
N ALA A 92 10.91 -12.08 14.91
CA ALA A 92 11.71 -11.23 14.04
C ALA A 92 11.77 -9.81 14.63
N ASN A 93 12.14 -9.73 15.91
CA ASN A 93 12.07 -8.54 16.76
C ASN A 93 12.77 -7.31 16.18
N ARG A 94 13.74 -7.50 15.28
CA ARG A 94 14.40 -6.40 14.54
C ARG A 94 13.45 -5.59 13.65
N TYR A 95 12.28 -6.16 13.31
CA TYR A 95 11.25 -5.55 12.46
C TYR A 95 10.04 -5.06 13.25
N GLY A 96 10.12 -5.06 14.59
CA GLY A 96 9.01 -4.68 15.47
C GLY A 96 8.82 -5.68 16.60
N ARG A 97 8.29 -5.20 17.73
CA ARG A 97 8.15 -5.99 18.97
C ARG A 97 7.30 -7.26 18.79
N ASN A 98 6.31 -7.22 17.89
CA ASN A 98 5.43 -8.33 17.60
C ASN A 98 5.64 -8.95 16.22
N ALA A 99 6.62 -8.45 15.46
CA ALA A 99 6.93 -8.95 14.13
C ALA A 99 7.50 -10.37 14.18
N PHE A 100 7.11 -11.18 13.21
CA PHE A 100 7.60 -12.54 13.07
C PHE A 100 7.85 -12.89 11.60
N GLN A 101 8.88 -13.70 11.39
CA GLN A 101 9.26 -14.17 10.08
C GLN A 101 8.61 -15.52 9.83
N VAL A 102 7.92 -15.63 8.70
CA VAL A 102 7.37 -16.88 8.19
C VAL A 102 8.16 -17.34 6.99
N ILE A 103 8.70 -18.56 7.08
CA ILE A 103 9.34 -19.27 5.97
C ILE A 103 8.38 -20.39 5.57
N SER A 104 7.79 -20.27 4.39
CA SER A 104 6.83 -21.22 3.84
C SER A 104 7.47 -21.95 2.67
N THR A 105 7.65 -23.27 2.80
CA THR A 105 8.22 -24.14 1.77
C THR A 105 7.13 -25.07 1.26
N ALA A 106 6.67 -24.82 0.04
CA ALA A 106 5.71 -25.68 -0.66
C ALA A 106 6.43 -26.73 -1.49
N THR A 107 5.83 -27.93 -1.59
CA THR A 107 6.27 -29.05 -2.43
C THR A 107 5.09 -29.54 -3.27
N TYR A 108 5.27 -29.60 -4.59
CA TYR A 108 4.28 -30.10 -5.56
C TYR A 108 5.01 -30.80 -6.71
N LYS A 109 4.62 -32.04 -7.03
CA LYS A 109 5.24 -32.87 -8.10
C LYS A 109 6.78 -32.85 -8.07
N ASP A 110 7.34 -33.14 -6.89
CA ASP A 110 8.79 -33.16 -6.60
C ASP A 110 9.54 -31.83 -6.79
N GLN A 111 8.83 -30.73 -7.04
CA GLN A 111 9.39 -29.38 -7.05
C GLN A 111 9.09 -28.67 -5.75
N THR A 112 10.03 -27.83 -5.31
CA THR A 112 9.88 -27.03 -4.10
C THR A 112 10.01 -25.55 -4.39
N LEU A 113 9.20 -24.74 -3.71
CA LEU A 113 9.34 -23.29 -3.68
C LEU A 113 9.37 -22.85 -2.22
N THR A 114 10.29 -21.96 -1.87
CA THR A 114 10.32 -21.33 -0.55
C THR A 114 10.02 -19.84 -0.69
N ARG A 115 9.13 -19.32 0.15
CA ARG A 115 8.87 -17.90 0.32
C ARG A 115 9.09 -17.50 1.77
N THR A 116 9.73 -16.37 1.97
CA THR A 116 9.93 -15.77 3.29
C THR A 116 9.15 -14.46 3.35
N ARG A 117 8.38 -14.26 4.43
CA ARG A 117 7.69 -12.99 4.71
C ARG A 117 7.85 -12.58 6.16
N ILE A 118 7.82 -11.27 6.41
CA ILE A 118 7.70 -10.69 7.75
C ILE A 118 6.25 -10.26 7.90
N LEU A 119 5.64 -10.62 9.03
CA LEU A 119 4.26 -10.30 9.37
C LEU A 119 4.22 -9.66 10.76
N ASP A 120 3.29 -8.74 10.98
CA ASP A 120 2.98 -8.30 12.35
C ASP A 120 2.16 -9.37 13.09
N GLY A 121 2.59 -9.78 14.27
CA GLY A 121 1.91 -10.73 15.16
C GLY A 121 0.86 -10.10 16.06
N ASN A 122 0.66 -8.78 16.00
CA ASN A 122 -0.45 -8.10 16.66
C ASN A 122 -1.79 -8.65 16.18
N SER A 123 -2.70 -8.90 17.13
CA SER A 123 -4.11 -9.14 16.82
C SER A 123 -4.97 -7.90 16.95
N GLN A 124 -4.43 -6.84 17.56
CA GLN A 124 -5.13 -5.58 17.60
C GLN A 124 -4.90 -4.89 16.26
N PRO A 125 -5.96 -4.39 15.62
CA PRO A 125 -5.79 -3.54 14.46
C PRO A 125 -4.92 -2.35 14.85
N ARG A 126 -3.91 -2.05 14.03
CA ARG A 126 -3.21 -0.77 14.11
C ARG A 126 -4.21 0.35 13.81
N THR A 127 -3.98 1.53 14.37
CA THR A 127 -4.78 2.73 14.09
C THR A 127 -4.26 3.47 12.86
N THR A 128 -5.09 4.28 12.20
CA THR A 128 -4.64 5.07 11.03
C THR A 128 -3.52 6.06 11.40
N THR A 129 -3.47 6.47 12.66
CA THR A 129 -2.53 7.44 13.23
C THR A 129 -1.14 6.89 13.50
N GLU A 130 -0.93 5.57 13.43
CA GLU A 130 0.39 4.95 13.60
C GLU A 130 1.23 4.96 12.30
N PHE A 131 0.69 5.49 11.21
CA PHE A 131 1.34 5.54 9.91
C PHE A 131 1.76 6.98 9.59
N ALA A 132 2.91 7.15 8.95
CA ALA A 132 3.26 8.39 8.27
C ALA A 132 2.32 8.63 7.09
N LEU A 133 1.97 7.55 6.38
CA LEU A 133 1.06 7.58 5.25
C LEU A 133 0.04 6.45 5.34
N TYR A 134 -1.22 6.79 5.54
CA TYR A 134 -2.35 5.88 5.43
C TYR A 134 -3.23 6.29 4.25
N VAL A 135 -3.49 5.34 3.33
CA VAL A 135 -4.38 5.58 2.19
C VAL A 135 -5.37 4.43 2.06
N ASP A 136 -6.67 4.70 2.20
CA ASP A 136 -7.66 3.66 2.04
C ASP A 136 -7.68 3.15 0.60
N LYS A 137 -7.81 4.05 -0.37
CA LYS A 137 -8.13 3.74 -1.79
C LYS A 137 -6.97 3.25 -2.64
N GLY A 138 -5.78 3.07 -2.06
CA GLY A 138 -4.61 2.62 -2.79
C GLY A 138 -3.59 3.71 -2.99
N ILE A 139 -2.32 3.32 -3.05
CA ILE A 139 -1.21 4.23 -3.35
C ILE A 139 -0.81 3.97 -4.79
N THR A 140 -0.87 4.99 -5.64
CA THR A 140 -0.37 4.92 -7.02
C THR A 140 0.75 5.91 -7.20
N VAL A 141 1.91 5.43 -7.64
CA VAL A 141 3.07 6.25 -7.97
C VAL A 141 3.30 6.14 -9.48
N GLY A 142 3.07 7.25 -10.18
CA GLY A 142 3.24 7.44 -11.61
C GLY A 142 4.72 7.52 -12.02
N ALA A 143 4.97 7.60 -13.32
CA ALA A 143 6.31 7.81 -13.85
C ALA A 143 6.78 9.24 -13.56
N GLY A 144 8.03 9.42 -13.14
CA GLY A 144 8.58 10.73 -12.77
C GLY A 144 8.36 11.09 -11.29
N GLN A 145 7.36 10.50 -10.64
CA GLN A 145 7.06 10.78 -9.23
C GLN A 145 8.02 10.08 -8.28
N ASP A 146 8.47 10.78 -7.24
CA ASP A 146 9.24 10.22 -6.13
C ASP A 146 8.55 10.50 -4.79
N ILE A 147 8.04 9.46 -4.15
CA ILE A 147 7.37 9.56 -2.85
C ILE A 147 8.25 8.93 -1.78
N THR A 148 8.68 9.76 -0.83
CA THR A 148 9.42 9.36 0.36
C THR A 148 8.51 9.40 1.59
N VAL A 149 8.42 8.28 2.30
CA VAL A 149 7.69 8.15 3.56
C VAL A 149 8.67 7.87 4.68
N LYS A 150 8.88 8.83 5.58
CA LYS A 150 9.69 8.68 6.78
C LYS A 150 8.81 8.17 7.93
N GLY A 151 8.72 6.85 8.03
CA GLY A 151 7.84 6.13 8.94
C GLY A 151 7.11 4.98 8.25
N ASP A 152 6.07 4.45 8.89
CA ASP A 152 5.29 3.34 8.32
C ASP A 152 4.27 3.84 7.29
N ALA A 153 4.03 3.04 6.25
CA ALA A 153 3.01 3.28 5.24
C ALA A 153 2.02 2.11 5.15
N HIS A 154 0.74 2.44 5.02
CA HIS A 154 -0.31 1.45 4.85
C HIS A 154 -1.30 1.82 3.75
N SER A 155 -1.77 0.79 3.04
CA SER A 155 -2.89 0.91 2.13
C SER A 155 -3.90 -0.22 2.29
N ASN A 156 -5.17 0.12 2.49
CA ASN A 156 -6.26 -0.87 2.50
C ASN A 156 -6.57 -1.44 1.10
N HIS A 157 -6.01 -0.84 0.05
CA HIS A 157 -6.11 -1.32 -1.32
C HIS A 157 -4.72 -1.53 -1.95
N LEU A 158 -4.69 -1.75 -3.26
CA LEU A 158 -3.48 -1.99 -4.05
C LEU A 158 -2.47 -0.86 -3.89
N ILE A 159 -1.19 -1.22 -3.76
CA ILE A 159 -0.08 -0.28 -3.96
C ILE A 159 0.50 -0.54 -5.35
N LYS A 160 0.63 0.50 -6.18
CA LYS A 160 1.11 0.39 -7.56
C LYS A 160 2.19 1.43 -7.82
N VAL A 161 3.41 0.97 -8.06
CA VAL A 161 4.52 1.81 -8.53
C VAL A 161 4.73 1.55 -10.03
N MET A 162 4.53 2.57 -10.85
CA MET A 162 4.71 2.51 -12.30
C MET A 162 6.21 2.56 -12.66
N SER A 163 6.55 2.15 -13.89
CA SER A 163 7.92 2.24 -14.38
C SER A 163 8.38 3.70 -14.38
N GLY A 164 9.51 3.99 -13.75
CA GLY A 164 10.04 5.35 -13.59
C GLY A 164 9.48 6.12 -12.39
N GLY A 165 8.56 5.53 -11.61
CA GLY A 165 8.15 6.06 -10.31
C GLY A 165 8.94 5.43 -9.17
N ARG A 166 9.03 6.14 -8.04
CA ARG A 166 9.74 5.68 -6.84
C ARG A 166 8.86 5.84 -5.60
N LEU A 167 8.73 4.77 -4.83
CA LEU A 167 8.14 4.78 -3.49
C LEU A 167 9.18 4.24 -2.53
N TYR A 168 9.71 5.11 -1.67
CA TYR A 168 10.65 4.77 -0.62
C TYR A 168 9.99 4.95 0.75
N VAL A 169 10.06 3.92 1.58
CA VAL A 169 9.47 3.91 2.92
C VAL A 169 10.56 3.60 3.93
N ASP A 170 10.95 4.59 4.74
CA ASP A 170 11.85 4.40 5.87
C ASP A 170 11.09 3.85 7.09
N GLY A 171 10.53 2.65 6.89
CA GLY A 171 9.68 1.98 7.85
C GLY A 171 9.10 0.70 7.25
N SER A 172 7.92 0.34 7.74
CA SER A 172 7.16 -0.81 7.29
C SER A 172 6.18 -0.40 6.21
N LEU A 173 6.18 -1.10 5.08
CA LEU A 173 5.21 -0.91 4.01
C LEU A 173 4.20 -2.07 4.02
N THR A 174 2.94 -1.76 4.24
CA THR A 174 1.88 -2.77 4.33
C THR A 174 0.73 -2.46 3.38
N SER A 175 0.15 -3.50 2.77
CA SER A 175 -1.04 -3.37 1.94
C SER A 175 -1.99 -4.52 2.25
N ARG A 176 -3.30 -4.27 2.28
CA ARG A 176 -4.31 -5.34 2.38
C ARG A 176 -4.43 -6.14 1.08
N LEU A 177 -4.07 -5.55 -0.05
CA LEU A 177 -4.07 -6.20 -1.36
C LEU A 177 -2.64 -6.37 -1.87
N ASN A 178 -2.51 -6.60 -3.18
CA ASN A 178 -1.20 -6.76 -3.82
C ASN A 178 -0.39 -5.46 -3.79
N MET A 179 0.92 -5.62 -3.99
CA MET A 179 1.80 -4.53 -4.38
C MET A 179 2.33 -4.82 -5.78
N LEU A 180 2.21 -3.86 -6.69
CA LEU A 180 2.71 -3.92 -8.07
C LEU A 180 3.87 -2.95 -8.26
N GLY A 181 4.86 -3.35 -9.04
CA GLY A 181 6.11 -2.62 -9.19
C GLY A 181 7.13 -2.97 -8.09
N SER A 182 8.09 -2.07 -7.88
CA SER A 182 9.21 -2.29 -6.95
C SER A 182 9.26 -1.21 -5.87
N PRO A 183 8.23 -1.07 -5.00
CA PRO A 183 8.34 -0.19 -3.85
C PRO A 183 9.43 -0.69 -2.90
N THR A 184 10.13 0.26 -2.27
CA THR A 184 11.23 0.01 -1.35
C THR A 184 10.79 0.32 0.08
N ALA A 185 11.12 -0.56 1.02
CA ALA A 185 10.89 -0.36 2.45
C ALA A 185 12.13 -0.79 3.25
N THR A 186 12.56 -0.01 4.23
CA THR A 186 13.78 -0.28 5.01
C THR A 186 13.58 -1.38 6.05
N LEU A 187 12.41 -1.43 6.70
CA LEU A 187 12.09 -2.47 7.68
C LEU A 187 11.56 -3.72 6.99
N TYR A 188 10.32 -3.68 6.47
CA TYR A 188 9.75 -4.82 5.75
C TYR A 188 8.56 -4.43 4.88
N ARG A 189 8.17 -5.39 4.03
CA ARG A 189 7.02 -5.28 3.13
C ARG A 189 6.02 -6.42 3.36
N GLU A 190 4.79 -6.09 3.72
CA GLU A 190 3.68 -7.04 3.92
C GLU A 190 2.56 -6.81 2.90
N GLU A 191 2.44 -7.71 1.93
CA GLU A 191 1.23 -7.81 1.10
C GLU A 191 0.20 -8.66 1.84
N PHE A 192 -1.08 -8.30 1.73
CA PHE A 192 -2.21 -8.93 2.41
C PHE A 192 -2.19 -8.80 3.95
N SER A 193 -1.77 -7.64 4.44
CA SER A 193 -2.03 -7.23 5.82
C SER A 193 -3.54 -7.14 6.11
N GLY A 194 -3.92 -7.12 7.39
CA GLY A 194 -5.32 -6.90 7.77
C GLY A 194 -5.77 -5.50 7.35
N ALA A 195 -7.07 -5.32 7.12
CA ALA A 195 -7.62 -3.98 6.95
C ALA A 195 -7.40 -3.18 8.24
N VAL A 196 -6.89 -1.96 8.11
CA VAL A 196 -6.86 -1.00 9.21
C VAL A 196 -8.20 -0.27 9.22
N PRO A 197 -8.93 -0.27 10.36
CA PRO A 197 -10.25 0.37 10.46
C PRO A 197 -10.13 1.89 10.43
N PHE A 198 -11.21 2.56 10.02
CA PHE A 198 -11.31 4.01 10.12
C PHE A 198 -11.61 4.42 11.56
N ASP A 199 -10.65 5.09 12.19
CA ASP A 199 -10.73 5.60 13.55
C ASP A 199 -10.66 7.14 13.59
N ILE A 200 -11.15 7.80 12.53
CA ILE A 200 -11.28 9.25 12.46
C ILE A 200 -12.74 9.64 12.76
N PRO A 201 -13.00 10.62 13.64
CA PRO A 201 -14.35 11.10 13.92
C PRO A 201 -15.03 11.76 12.71
N ASP A 202 -16.36 11.68 12.66
CA ASP A 202 -17.18 12.38 11.67
C ASP A 202 -17.10 13.90 11.87
N ILE A 203 -16.91 14.65 10.78
CA ILE A 203 -16.87 16.11 10.78
C ILE A 203 -18.16 16.69 11.40
N SER A 204 -19.32 16.06 11.18
CA SER A 204 -20.60 16.46 11.78
C SER A 204 -20.56 16.43 13.30
N LEU A 205 -19.87 15.44 13.89
CA LEU A 205 -19.69 15.36 15.34
C LEU A 205 -18.77 16.46 15.85
N LEU A 206 -17.69 16.76 15.10
CA LEU A 206 -16.75 17.83 15.44
C LEU A 206 -17.40 19.21 15.36
N ARG A 207 -18.31 19.42 14.40
CA ARG A 207 -19.11 20.65 14.30
C ARG A 207 -19.89 20.96 15.57
N LEU A 208 -20.51 19.93 16.15
CA LEU A 208 -21.29 20.06 17.39
C LEU A 208 -20.41 20.36 18.63
N ARG A 209 -19.11 20.06 18.54
CA ARG A 209 -18.12 20.26 19.61
C ARG A 209 -17.19 21.44 19.35
N ALA A 210 -17.41 22.16 18.24
CA ALA A 210 -16.56 23.27 17.84
C ALA A 210 -16.51 24.32 18.95
N THR A 211 -15.29 24.62 19.42
CA THR A 211 -15.02 25.75 20.31
C THR A 211 -15.22 27.06 19.57
N GLN A 212 -14.91 27.07 18.27
CA GLN A 212 -15.12 28.19 17.37
C GLN A 212 -15.67 27.69 16.03
N LEU A 213 -16.72 28.35 15.56
CA LEU A 213 -17.38 28.05 14.29
C LEU A 213 -17.31 29.28 13.37
N ILE A 214 -16.66 29.11 12.24
CA ILE A 214 -16.58 30.11 11.16
C ILE A 214 -17.52 29.67 10.05
N THR A 215 -18.43 30.55 9.66
CA THR A 215 -19.35 30.32 8.53
C THR A 215 -18.75 30.90 7.26
N GLY A 216 -18.53 30.07 6.24
CA GLY A 216 -17.94 30.49 4.97
C GLY A 216 -16.41 30.36 4.93
N ASP A 217 -15.83 30.89 3.86
CA ASP A 217 -14.41 30.78 3.57
C ASP A 217 -13.56 31.66 4.50
N LEU A 218 -12.37 31.19 4.84
CA LEU A 218 -11.43 31.87 5.73
C LEU A 218 -10.02 31.87 5.14
N ASN A 219 -9.35 33.02 5.21
CA ASN A 219 -7.92 33.14 4.89
C ASN A 219 -7.13 33.58 6.13
N LEU A 220 -6.06 32.87 6.45
CA LEU A 220 -5.21 33.08 7.63
C LEU A 220 -3.73 33.23 7.22
N PRO A 221 -3.31 34.43 6.79
CA PRO A 221 -1.95 34.67 6.27
C PRO A 221 -0.85 34.74 7.36
N PHE A 222 -1.19 34.45 8.63
CA PHE A 222 -0.25 34.54 9.75
C PHE A 222 -0.33 33.33 10.70
N GLY A 223 -1.11 32.32 10.35
CA GLY A 223 -1.27 31.08 11.10
C GLY A 223 -2.39 31.14 12.13
N LEU A 224 -2.26 30.32 13.18
CA LEU A 224 -3.28 30.09 14.19
C LEU A 224 -2.64 29.94 15.57
N SER A 225 -3.24 30.58 16.57
CA SER A 225 -2.93 30.31 17.98
C SER A 225 -4.21 29.89 18.68
N LEU A 226 -4.30 28.63 19.05
CA LEU A 226 -5.49 28.03 19.66
C LEU A 226 -5.15 27.46 21.03
N PRO A 227 -6.08 27.47 21.99
CA PRO A 227 -5.87 26.80 23.26
C PRO A 227 -5.90 25.28 23.08
N ASP A 228 -5.29 24.55 24.01
CA ASP A 228 -5.23 23.10 23.98
C ASP A 228 -6.64 22.47 24.00
N GLY A 229 -6.85 21.48 23.13
CA GLY A 229 -8.12 20.78 22.93
C GLY A 229 -9.16 21.58 22.15
N ALA A 230 -8.82 22.77 21.62
CA ALA A 230 -9.77 23.54 20.82
C ALA A 230 -10.13 22.82 19.52
N ILE A 231 -11.41 22.91 19.16
CA ILE A 231 -11.91 22.49 17.85
C ILE A 231 -12.30 23.76 17.08
N TYR A 232 -11.51 24.11 16.07
CA TYR A 232 -11.71 25.26 15.21
C TYR A 232 -12.35 24.81 13.90
N TYR A 233 -13.62 25.13 13.71
CA TYR A 233 -14.42 24.61 12.61
C TYR A 233 -14.71 25.67 11.55
N VAL A 234 -14.39 25.38 10.30
CA VAL A 234 -14.62 26.23 9.13
C VAL A 234 -15.65 25.56 8.22
N ALA A 235 -16.86 26.13 8.16
CA ALA A 235 -17.95 25.70 7.28
C ALA A 235 -17.81 26.33 5.88
N GLY A 236 -16.65 26.09 5.26
CA GLY A 236 -16.21 26.66 3.98
C GLY A 236 -14.79 26.18 3.67
N ASN A 237 -14.11 26.90 2.79
CA ASN A 237 -12.70 26.66 2.48
C ASN A 237 -11.78 27.38 3.48
N LEU A 238 -10.59 26.82 3.72
CA LEU A 238 -9.55 27.44 4.54
C LEU A 238 -8.27 27.62 3.72
N SER A 239 -7.75 28.84 3.68
CA SER A 239 -6.39 29.14 3.24
C SER A 239 -5.55 29.53 4.45
N ILE A 240 -4.36 28.97 4.60
CA ILE A 240 -3.50 29.20 5.77
C ILE A 240 -2.01 29.12 5.44
N GLU A 241 -1.22 29.94 6.12
CA GLU A 241 0.24 29.87 6.15
C GLU A 241 0.75 30.34 7.52
N GLY A 242 2.04 30.17 7.80
CA GLY A 242 2.70 30.76 8.95
C GLY A 242 2.69 29.89 10.21
N THR A 243 2.65 30.53 11.38
CA THR A 243 2.99 29.87 12.65
C THR A 243 1.76 29.31 13.35
N LEU A 244 1.83 28.04 13.76
CA LEU A 244 0.78 27.32 14.49
C LEU A 244 1.19 27.14 15.96
N ARG A 245 0.36 27.63 16.89
CA ARG A 245 0.59 27.52 18.34
C ARG A 245 -0.57 26.82 19.06
N GLY A 246 -0.23 25.88 19.94
CA GLY A 246 -1.15 25.11 20.78
C GLY A 246 -1.45 23.72 20.25
N ARG A 247 -2.33 22.99 20.94
CA ARG A 247 -2.72 21.61 20.58
C ARG A 247 -4.18 21.54 20.18
N ALA A 248 -4.48 21.62 18.89
CA ALA A 248 -5.84 21.83 18.43
C ALA A 248 -6.22 21.01 17.19
N THR A 249 -7.53 20.86 17.00
CA THR A 249 -8.11 20.28 15.79
C THR A 249 -8.70 21.41 14.93
N VAL A 250 -8.29 21.50 13.68
CA VAL A 250 -8.88 22.38 12.67
C VAL A 250 -9.72 21.52 11.73
N VAL A 251 -11.00 21.86 11.60
CA VAL A 251 -11.95 21.10 10.78
C VAL A 251 -12.43 21.98 9.64
N VAL A 252 -12.42 21.47 8.42
CA VAL A 252 -12.77 22.22 7.21
C VAL A 252 -13.79 21.44 6.38
N GLU A 253 -14.99 22.00 6.17
CA GLU A 253 -16.05 21.36 5.35
C GLU A 253 -15.74 21.41 3.84
N GLY A 254 -14.99 22.41 3.40
CA GLY A 254 -14.53 22.56 2.02
C GLY A 254 -13.10 22.05 1.83
N ASN A 255 -12.34 22.79 1.04
CA ASN A 255 -10.93 22.51 0.77
C ASN A 255 -10.01 23.26 1.75
N LEU A 256 -8.86 22.67 2.03
CA LEU A 256 -7.76 23.30 2.76
C LEU A 256 -6.64 23.61 1.75
N THR A 257 -6.19 24.84 1.72
CA THR A 257 -5.03 25.26 0.92
C THR A 257 -3.98 25.83 1.86
N PHE A 258 -2.82 25.21 1.88
CA PHE A 258 -1.64 25.84 2.45
C PHE A 258 -1.05 26.77 1.39
N THR A 259 -0.93 28.05 1.71
CA THR A 259 -0.47 29.06 0.74
C THR A 259 1.03 29.29 0.77
N ASP A 260 1.70 28.89 1.86
CA ASP A 260 3.14 28.97 2.10
C ASP A 260 3.48 27.99 3.27
N GLU A 261 4.72 28.01 3.76
CA GLU A 261 5.18 27.18 4.89
C GLU A 261 4.26 27.28 6.11
N THR A 262 4.15 26.17 6.84
CA THR A 262 3.62 26.21 8.21
C THR A 262 4.60 25.59 9.18
N LYS A 263 4.71 26.19 10.37
CA LYS A 263 5.63 25.73 11.42
C LYS A 263 4.99 25.78 12.79
N TYR A 264 5.39 24.85 13.65
CA TYR A 264 5.01 24.89 15.05
C TYR A 264 5.77 25.99 15.77
N ALA A 265 5.06 26.73 16.62
CA ALA A 265 5.65 27.82 17.41
C ALA A 265 6.61 27.31 18.50
N ASP A 266 6.41 26.07 18.95
CA ASP A 266 7.11 25.42 20.06
C ASP A 266 6.97 23.89 19.97
N GLU A 267 7.74 23.17 20.78
CA GLU A 267 7.78 21.70 20.81
C GLU A 267 6.51 21.06 21.39
N ASP A 268 5.59 21.85 21.97
CA ASP A 268 4.33 21.36 22.52
C ASP A 268 3.17 21.51 21.53
N SER A 269 3.33 22.36 20.51
CA SER A 269 2.31 22.61 19.50
C SER A 269 2.08 21.38 18.60
N LEU A 270 0.80 21.11 18.34
CA LEU A 270 0.36 20.00 17.50
C LEU A 270 -1.00 20.29 16.89
N PHE A 271 -1.10 20.18 15.56
CA PHE A 271 -2.34 20.44 14.85
C PHE A 271 -2.80 19.22 14.09
N ILE A 272 -4.10 18.96 14.15
CA ILE A 272 -4.78 17.94 13.34
C ILE A 272 -5.75 18.68 12.42
N PHE A 273 -5.54 18.55 11.12
CA PHE A 273 -6.42 19.10 10.10
C PHE A 273 -7.34 18.00 9.57
N ILE A 274 -8.65 18.10 9.85
CA ILE A 274 -9.66 17.17 9.35
C ILE A 274 -10.49 17.90 8.29
N VAL A 275 -10.27 17.52 7.04
CA VAL A 275 -10.78 18.20 5.85
C VAL A 275 -11.72 17.26 5.12
N ASN A 276 -12.90 17.76 4.75
CA ASN A 276 -13.83 16.98 3.95
C ASN A 276 -13.40 16.92 2.48
N GLY A 277 -12.95 18.05 1.93
CA GLY A 277 -12.49 18.18 0.55
C GLY A 277 -10.99 17.95 0.36
N ASP A 278 -10.44 18.58 -0.68
CA ASP A 278 -9.04 18.47 -1.06
C ASP A 278 -8.13 19.25 -0.11
N ILE A 279 -6.90 18.77 0.06
CA ILE A 279 -5.81 19.44 0.76
C ILE A 279 -4.75 19.76 -0.28
N VAL A 280 -4.57 21.06 -0.56
CA VAL A 280 -3.58 21.56 -1.51
C VAL A 280 -2.36 22.03 -0.75
N LEU A 281 -1.21 21.46 -1.06
CA LEU A 281 0.08 21.82 -0.48
C LEU A 281 0.77 22.89 -1.34
N PRO A 282 1.65 23.73 -0.76
CA PRO A 282 2.43 24.69 -1.52
C PRO A 282 3.64 23.99 -2.14
N ASP A 283 4.13 24.57 -3.23
CA ASP A 283 5.35 24.14 -3.91
C ASP A 283 6.59 24.53 -3.09
N ASP A 284 7.59 23.65 -3.03
CA ASP A 284 8.88 23.80 -2.33
C ASP A 284 8.81 24.05 -0.82
N GLU A 285 7.65 23.87 -0.19
CA GLU A 285 7.43 24.23 1.20
C GLU A 285 7.16 23.05 2.14
N ARG A 286 7.48 23.28 3.42
CA ARG A 286 7.19 22.34 4.51
C ARG A 286 5.93 22.74 5.26
N ILE A 287 5.05 21.75 5.44
CA ILE A 287 3.82 21.84 6.22
C ILE A 287 3.93 21.01 7.49
N VAL A 288 3.41 21.54 8.59
CA VAL A 288 3.29 20.80 9.85
C VAL A 288 1.83 20.51 10.21
N GLY A 289 1.59 19.32 10.73
CA GLY A 289 0.26 18.86 11.14
C GLY A 289 -0.07 17.47 10.60
N VAL A 290 -1.00 16.79 11.28
CA VAL A 290 -1.62 15.59 10.71
C VAL A 290 -2.68 16.04 9.73
N LEU A 291 -2.54 15.63 8.47
CA LEU A 291 -3.49 15.96 7.43
C LEU A 291 -4.43 14.79 7.21
N VAL A 292 -5.72 15.02 7.42
CA VAL A 292 -6.76 14.01 7.25
C VAL A 292 -7.74 14.50 6.20
N SER A 293 -7.83 13.81 5.06
CA SER A 293 -8.90 14.06 4.08
C SER A 293 -9.93 12.94 4.10
N GLN A 294 -11.19 13.31 4.31
CA GLN A 294 -12.31 12.38 4.35
C GLN A 294 -12.77 11.99 2.96
N ASN A 295 -12.98 12.95 2.06
CA ASN A 295 -13.53 12.72 0.71
C ASN A 295 -12.75 13.39 -0.43
N GLY A 296 -11.64 14.06 -0.13
CA GLY A 296 -10.76 14.67 -1.13
C GLY A 296 -9.38 14.05 -1.16
N SER A 297 -8.53 14.62 -2.00
CA SER A 297 -7.15 14.21 -2.22
C SER A 297 -6.18 15.13 -1.50
N VAL A 298 -4.97 14.66 -1.23
CA VAL A 298 -3.83 15.54 -0.95
C VAL A 298 -3.11 15.77 -2.28
N ILE A 299 -2.91 17.04 -2.64
CA ILE A 299 -2.36 17.48 -3.92
C ILE A 299 -1.04 18.21 -3.64
N ALA A 300 0.06 17.69 -4.20
CA ALA A 300 1.39 18.28 -4.20
C ALA A 300 1.82 18.47 -5.66
N ASP A 301 1.83 19.72 -6.13
CA ASP A 301 2.09 20.05 -7.53
C ASP A 301 3.60 20.16 -7.85
N ASP A 302 4.44 20.34 -6.84
CA ASP A 302 5.90 20.28 -6.92
C ASP A 302 6.50 19.59 -5.67
N GLU A 303 7.78 19.81 -5.39
CA GLU A 303 8.45 19.33 -4.18
C GLU A 303 7.70 19.81 -2.92
N SER A 304 7.03 18.92 -2.18
CA SER A 304 6.39 19.30 -0.90
C SER A 304 6.76 18.36 0.24
N GLU A 305 6.88 18.90 1.47
CA GLU A 305 7.11 18.11 2.69
C GLU A 305 5.97 18.27 3.70
N VAL A 306 5.49 17.16 4.26
CA VAL A 306 4.51 17.14 5.36
C VAL A 306 5.11 16.46 6.59
N TYR A 307 5.19 17.19 7.70
CA TYR A 307 5.59 16.66 9.01
C TYR A 307 4.39 16.52 9.96
N GLY A 308 4.01 15.28 10.27
CA GLY A 308 2.85 14.94 11.10
C GLY A 308 2.17 13.67 10.62
N GLY A 309 2.12 13.49 9.30
CA GLY A 309 1.54 12.33 8.63
C GLY A 309 0.27 12.67 7.86
N ILE A 310 -0.11 11.76 6.97
CA ILE A 310 -1.26 11.89 6.08
C ILE A 310 -2.19 10.69 6.23
N ILE A 311 -3.49 10.96 6.34
CA ILE A 311 -4.56 9.97 6.42
C ILE A 311 -5.60 10.29 5.34
N LEU A 312 -5.70 9.43 4.33
CA LEU A 312 -6.65 9.56 3.23
C LEU A 312 -7.72 8.46 3.31
N LEU A 313 -8.98 8.83 3.57
CA LEU A 313 -10.07 7.86 3.74
C LEU A 313 -10.80 7.55 2.43
N ASN A 314 -11.15 8.58 1.66
CA ASN A 314 -11.86 8.41 0.39
C ASN A 314 -11.30 9.35 -0.68
N GLY A 315 -9.97 9.36 -0.82
CA GLY A 315 -9.29 10.07 -1.88
C GLY A 315 -7.92 9.49 -2.17
N SER A 316 -7.11 10.25 -2.91
CA SER A 316 -5.81 9.83 -3.40
C SER A 316 -4.71 10.82 -2.99
N LEU A 317 -3.48 10.34 -2.97
CA LEU A 317 -2.31 11.20 -2.93
C LEU A 317 -1.94 11.51 -4.39
N ILE A 318 -2.01 12.78 -4.78
CA ILE A 318 -1.70 13.27 -6.13
C ILE A 318 -0.40 14.05 -6.00
N VAL A 319 0.66 13.53 -6.61
CA VAL A 319 2.01 14.10 -6.60
C VAL A 319 2.46 14.31 -8.03
N SER A 320 3.02 15.46 -8.35
CA SER A 320 3.54 15.75 -9.68
C SER A 320 5.03 15.43 -9.82
N ASP A 321 5.84 15.69 -8.79
CA ASP A 321 7.28 15.40 -8.77
C ASP A 321 7.74 14.68 -7.47
N GLU A 322 8.49 15.34 -6.59
CA GLU A 322 8.96 14.80 -5.33
C GLU A 322 7.99 15.12 -4.17
N PHE A 323 7.76 14.14 -3.29
CA PHE A 323 6.90 14.35 -2.14
C PHE A 323 7.43 13.59 -0.93
N THR A 324 7.59 14.29 0.19
CA THR A 324 8.01 13.71 1.45
C THR A 324 6.92 13.82 2.51
N VAL A 325 6.62 12.71 3.18
CA VAL A 325 5.80 12.71 4.39
C VAL A 325 6.52 12.04 5.54
N GLU A 326 6.54 12.70 6.69
CA GLU A 326 7.18 12.26 7.92
C GLU A 326 6.16 12.12 9.03
N HIS A 327 6.23 11.00 9.76
CA HIS A 327 5.41 10.81 10.95
C HIS A 327 5.99 11.61 12.12
N ASP A 328 5.15 12.37 12.80
CA ASP A 328 5.54 12.98 14.07
C ASP A 328 5.46 11.92 15.19
N PRO A 329 6.59 11.53 15.81
CA PRO A 329 6.64 10.44 16.77
C PRO A 329 5.89 10.72 18.08
N ARG A 330 5.47 11.97 18.31
CA ARG A 330 4.60 12.34 19.44
C ARG A 330 3.19 11.80 19.24
N ILE A 331 2.77 11.58 17.99
CA ILE A 331 1.40 11.25 17.62
C ILE A 331 1.18 9.75 17.75
N ASN A 332 0.25 9.39 18.64
CA ASN A 332 -0.27 8.04 18.78
C ASN A 332 -1.79 8.07 18.89
N ALA A 333 -2.42 6.91 18.86
CA ALA A 333 -3.88 6.78 18.93
C ALA A 333 -4.52 7.50 20.12
N ASP A 334 -3.87 7.48 21.30
CA ASP A 334 -4.41 8.10 22.50
C ASP A 334 -4.27 9.61 22.45
N LEU A 335 -3.11 10.13 22.01
CA LEU A 335 -2.93 11.57 21.86
C LEU A 335 -3.83 12.15 20.76
N PHE A 336 -3.95 11.46 19.63
CA PHE A 336 -4.85 11.87 18.56
C PHE A 336 -6.29 11.95 19.08
N ARG A 337 -6.73 10.93 19.84
CA ARG A 337 -8.07 10.90 20.44
C ARG A 337 -8.29 12.05 21.43
N ASP A 338 -7.26 12.40 22.21
CA ASP A 338 -7.30 13.51 23.17
C ASP A 338 -7.50 14.85 22.46
N ILE A 339 -6.69 15.14 21.43
CA ILE A 339 -6.74 16.40 20.68
C ILE A 339 -8.05 16.56 19.89
N VAL A 340 -8.60 15.46 19.34
CA VAL A 340 -9.86 15.49 18.58
C VAL A 340 -11.11 15.45 19.51
N GLY A 341 -10.92 15.54 20.83
CA GLY A 341 -12.02 15.75 21.77
C GLY A 341 -12.74 14.47 22.21
N GLY A 342 -12.03 13.34 22.28
CA GLY A 342 -12.28 12.20 23.16
C GLY A 342 -13.74 11.79 23.41
N ALA A 343 -14.40 11.14 22.44
CA ALA A 343 -15.51 10.23 22.76
C ALA A 343 -15.60 9.05 21.77
N LEU A 344 -15.26 7.86 22.27
CA LEU A 344 -15.65 6.52 21.80
C LEU A 344 -15.63 6.27 20.28
N LEU A 345 -14.43 6.10 19.74
CA LEU A 345 -14.22 5.22 18.59
C LEU A 345 -14.16 3.78 19.10
N THR A 346 -15.31 3.20 19.45
CA THR A 346 -15.38 1.73 19.41
C THR A 346 -15.21 1.36 17.95
N PRO A 347 -14.18 0.60 17.56
CA PRO A 347 -14.04 0.16 16.19
C PRO A 347 -15.33 -0.58 15.82
N VAL A 348 -16.06 -0.07 14.84
CA VAL A 348 -17.17 -0.80 14.25
C VAL A 348 -16.53 -2.04 13.63
N PRO A 349 -16.85 -3.26 14.08
CA PRO A 349 -16.38 -4.46 13.40
C PRO A 349 -16.96 -4.40 11.99
N THR A 350 -16.10 -4.27 10.98
CA THR A 350 -16.53 -4.53 9.62
C THR A 350 -16.91 -6.01 9.52
N PRO A 351 -18.06 -6.36 8.94
CA PRO A 351 -18.48 -7.75 8.77
C PRO A 351 -17.51 -8.57 7.92
#